data_AF-A0A9D0M6N8-F1
#
_entry.id   AF-A0A9D0M6N8-F1
#
_cell.length_a   1.000
_cell.length_b   1.000
_cell.length_c   1.000
_cell.angle_alpha   90.00
_cell.angle_beta   90.00
_cell.angle_gamma   90.00
#
_symmetry.space_group_name_H-M   'P 1'
#
loop_
_entity.id
_entity.type
_entity.pdbx_description
1 polymer ?
#
loop_
_entity_poly.entity_id
_entity_poly.type
_entity_poly.pdbx_seq_one_letter_code
_entity_poly.pdbx_strand_id
1 'polypeptide(L)'
;KELGLGVKAYIQALEAVFTRLLREAYGINAEAGEDLIGVWIGNRKITAIGVYVSHFVSMHGFAFNINTDLSHFSYIIPCGITGREVTSLEKERGERQSFENVTQEVVRSLTRVFDMNVTERRNEHG
;
A
#
# COMPACT_ATOMS: atom_id res chain seq x y z
N LYS A 1 -9.72 15.33 -14.29
CA LYS A 1 -10.41 14.05 -14.50
C LYS A 1 -11.01 13.64 -13.16
N GLU A 2 -12.33 13.60 -13.05
CA GLU A 2 -13.03 13.16 -11.83
C GLU A 2 -13.10 11.63 -11.87
N LEU A 3 -12.65 10.95 -10.81
CA LEU A 3 -12.53 9.48 -10.82
C LEU A 3 -13.89 8.78 -10.66
N GLY A 4 -14.91 9.44 -10.12
CA GLY A 4 -16.25 8.86 -9.92
C GLY A 4 -16.29 7.60 -9.04
N LEU A 5 -15.22 7.32 -8.29
CA LEU A 5 -15.07 6.09 -7.52
C LEU A 5 -15.82 6.19 -6.18
N GLY A 6 -16.68 5.21 -5.91
CA GLY A 6 -17.17 4.98 -4.56
C GLY A 6 -16.02 4.53 -3.64
N VAL A 7 -16.17 4.72 -2.32
CA VAL A 7 -15.12 4.41 -1.32
C VAL A 7 -14.57 2.99 -1.47
N LYS A 8 -15.44 1.99 -1.71
CA LYS A 8 -15.03 0.60 -1.95
C LYS A 8 -14.14 0.46 -3.19
N ALA A 9 -14.51 1.10 -4.30
CA ALA A 9 -13.73 1.03 -5.54
C ALA A 9 -12.37 1.74 -5.39
N TYR A 10 -12.31 2.82 -4.60
CA TYR A 10 -11.05 3.47 -4.25
C TYR A 10 -10.12 2.57 -3.44
N ILE A 11 -10.66 1.87 -2.42
CA ILE A 11 -9.89 0.89 -1.63
C ILE A 11 -9.39 -0.25 -2.52
N GLN A 12 -10.25 -0.82 -3.36
CA GLN A 12 -9.88 -1.88 -4.30
C GLN A 12 -8.81 -1.43 -5.30
N ALA A 13 -8.86 -0.17 -5.74
CA ALA A 13 -7.81 0.40 -6.59
C ALA A 13 -6.48 0.50 -5.83
N LEU A 14 -6.48 0.95 -4.57
CA LEU A 14 -5.27 0.95 -3.74
C LEU A 14 -4.72 -0.47 -3.52
N GLU A 15 -5.57 -1.46 -3.27
CA GLU A 15 -5.13 -2.86 -3.16
C GLU A 15 -4.47 -3.32 -4.47
N ALA A 16 -5.09 -3.02 -5.62
CA ALA A 16 -4.56 -3.35 -6.94
C ALA A 16 -3.20 -2.71 -7.23
N VAL A 17 -2.94 -1.49 -6.72
CA VAL A 17 -1.63 -0.82 -6.84
C VAL A 17 -0.53 -1.68 -6.23
N PHE A 18 -0.75 -2.19 -5.01
CA PHE A 18 0.27 -2.94 -4.29
C PHE A 18 0.39 -4.38 -4.76
N THR A 19 -0.71 -5.07 -5.06
CA THR A 19 -0.64 -6.43 -5.62
C THR A 19 0.08 -6.43 -6.97
N ARG A 20 -0.18 -5.44 -7.82
CA ARG A 20 0.51 -5.24 -9.10
C ARG A 20 1.99 -4.93 -8.91
N LEU A 21 2.32 -3.98 -8.05
CA LEU A 21 3.70 -3.60 -7.74
C LEU A 21 4.51 -4.82 -7.27
N LEU A 22 3.98 -5.57 -6.29
CA LEU A 22 4.66 -6.73 -5.71
C LEU A 22 4.88 -7.83 -6.74
N ARG A 23 3.90 -8.09 -7.61
CA ARG A 23 4.03 -9.06 -8.70
C ARG A 23 5.06 -8.63 -9.73
N GLU A 24 5.00 -7.39 -10.20
CA GLU A 24 5.78 -6.94 -11.36
C GLU A 24 7.22 -6.56 -11.03
N ALA A 25 7.45 -5.89 -9.90
CA ALA A 25 8.79 -5.45 -9.52
C ALA A 25 9.56 -6.51 -8.72
N TYR A 26 8.84 -7.36 -7.96
CA TYR A 26 9.47 -8.27 -6.99
C TYR A 26 9.17 -9.75 -7.21
N GLY A 27 8.26 -10.10 -8.13
CA GLY A 27 7.84 -11.48 -8.34
C GLY A 27 7.08 -12.08 -7.15
N ILE A 28 6.56 -11.25 -6.25
CA ILE A 28 5.86 -11.66 -5.04
C ILE A 28 4.37 -11.79 -5.33
N ASN A 29 3.78 -12.96 -5.06
CA ASN A 29 2.34 -13.15 -5.16
C ASN A 29 1.65 -12.60 -3.91
N ALA A 30 1.02 -11.44 -4.05
CA ALA A 30 0.24 -10.80 -3.00
C ALA A 30 -1.20 -10.57 -3.46
N GLU A 31 -2.13 -10.59 -2.50
CA GLU A 31 -3.56 -10.57 -2.74
C GLU A 31 -4.25 -9.51 -1.87
N ALA A 32 -5.38 -9.00 -2.34
CA ALA A 32 -6.27 -8.19 -1.52
C ALA A 32 -6.88 -9.07 -0.42
N GLY A 33 -7.03 -8.53 0.79
CA GLY A 33 -7.58 -9.32 1.89
C GLY A 33 -9.08 -9.57 1.74
N GLU A 34 -9.51 -10.83 1.86
CA GLU A 34 -10.93 -11.20 1.77
C GLU A 34 -11.78 -10.58 2.90
N ASP A 35 -11.34 -10.74 4.15
CA ASP A 35 -12.07 -10.20 5.32
C ASP A 35 -11.49 -8.90 5.87
N LEU A 36 -10.21 -8.62 5.59
CA LEU A 36 -9.47 -7.51 6.19
C LEU A 36 -8.78 -6.70 5.12
N ILE A 37 -9.25 -5.46 4.94
CA ILE A 37 -8.71 -4.48 3.99
C ILE A 37 -7.18 -4.39 4.09
N GLY A 38 -6.52 -4.37 2.93
CA GLY A 38 -5.08 -4.32 2.80
C GLY A 38 -4.55 -5.39 1.86
N VAL A 39 -3.22 -5.44 1.73
CA VAL A 39 -2.53 -6.39 0.85
C VAL A 39 -1.73 -7.39 1.66
N TRP A 40 -1.81 -8.66 1.25
CA TRP A 40 -1.36 -9.81 2.02
C TRP A 40 -0.53 -10.78 1.19
N ILE A 41 0.43 -11.45 1.83
CA ILE A 41 1.21 -12.56 1.29
C ILE A 41 0.92 -13.77 2.17
N GLY A 42 0.07 -14.68 1.68
CA GLY A 42 -0.54 -15.70 2.53
C GLY A 42 -1.28 -15.05 3.71
N ASN A 43 -0.91 -15.40 4.94
CA ASN A 43 -1.49 -14.82 6.16
C ASN A 43 -0.73 -13.58 6.69
N ARG A 44 0.20 -13.00 5.93
CA ARG A 44 1.04 -11.88 6.38
C ARG A 44 0.67 -10.57 5.69
N LYS A 45 0.32 -9.54 6.44
CA LYS A 45 -0.02 -8.22 5.89
C LYS A 45 1.25 -7.45 5.53
N ILE A 46 1.32 -6.99 4.28
CA ILE A 46 2.45 -6.16 3.80
C ILE A 46 2.05 -4.69 3.61
N THR A 47 0.77 -4.43 3.29
CA THR A 47 0.23 -3.07 3.18
C THR A 47 -1.05 -2.94 3.99
N ALA A 48 -1.09 -1.99 4.92
CA ALA A 48 -2.32 -1.54 5.56
C ALA A 48 -2.97 -0.45 4.71
N ILE A 49 -4.29 -0.51 4.52
CA ILE A 49 -5.06 0.53 3.82
C ILE A 49 -6.16 1.01 4.76
N GLY A 50 -6.21 2.33 4.94
CA GLY A 50 -7.19 3.00 5.78
C GLY A 50 -7.44 4.37 5.20
N VAL A 51 -8.66 4.59 4.72
CA VAL A 51 -9.06 5.82 4.02
C VAL A 51 -10.28 6.40 4.70
N TYR A 52 -10.26 7.70 4.90
CA TYR A 52 -11.42 8.45 5.35
C TYR A 52 -11.88 9.33 4.19
N VAL A 53 -13.17 9.30 3.83
CA VAL A 53 -13.70 10.12 2.74
C VAL A 53 -14.75 11.07 3.29
N SER A 54 -14.54 12.36 3.06
CA SER A 54 -15.50 13.42 3.41
C SER A 54 -15.58 14.42 2.26
N HIS A 55 -16.79 14.83 1.90
CA HIS A 55 -17.04 15.76 0.78
C HIS A 55 -16.27 15.40 -0.51
N PHE A 56 -16.22 14.11 -0.86
CA PHE A 56 -15.50 13.56 -2.03
C PHE A 56 -13.97 13.74 -2.01
N VAL A 57 -13.39 14.08 -0.85
CA VAL A 57 -11.94 14.15 -0.63
C VAL A 57 -11.52 13.04 0.32
N SER A 58 -10.51 12.26 -0.07
CA SER A 58 -9.93 11.21 0.78
C SER A 58 -8.78 11.75 1.64
N MET A 59 -8.75 11.37 2.91
CA MET A 59 -7.66 11.57 3.86
C MET A 59 -7.11 10.21 4.32
N HIS A 60 -5.87 10.19 4.84
CA HIS A 60 -5.06 8.99 5.09
C HIS A 60 -4.61 8.32 3.79
N GLY A 61 -4.74 7.00 3.65
CA GLY A 61 -4.24 6.28 2.47
C GLY A 61 -3.80 4.87 2.83
N PHE A 62 -2.50 4.63 2.70
CA PHE A 62 -1.89 3.33 2.93
C PHE A 62 -0.59 3.45 3.73
N ALA A 63 -0.17 2.33 4.32
CA ALA A 63 1.14 2.14 4.90
C ALA A 63 1.73 0.83 4.35
N PHE A 64 2.75 0.95 3.50
CA PHE A 64 3.47 -0.18 2.90
C PHE A 64 4.76 -0.45 3.67
N ASN A 65 4.92 -1.67 4.18
CA ASN A 65 6.09 -2.04 4.95
C ASN A 65 7.27 -2.34 4.03
N ILE A 66 8.24 -1.42 3.94
CA ILE A 66 9.44 -1.57 3.11
C ILE A 66 10.55 -2.23 3.92
N ASN A 67 11.19 -1.47 4.80
CA ASN A 67 12.24 -1.91 5.73
C ASN A 67 11.77 -1.72 7.19
N THR A 68 10.46 -1.89 7.42
CA THR A 68 9.84 -1.61 8.71
C THR A 68 10.37 -2.56 9.77
N ASP A 69 10.74 -2.03 10.93
CA ASP A 69 10.98 -2.86 12.11
C ASP A 69 9.66 -3.46 12.58
N LEU A 70 9.49 -4.75 12.29
CA LEU A 70 8.25 -5.47 12.57
C LEU A 70 8.10 -5.81 14.06
N SER A 71 9.15 -5.70 14.88
CA SER A 71 9.06 -5.92 16.32
C SER A 71 8.11 -4.94 16.99
N HIS A 72 7.93 -3.75 16.41
CA HIS A 72 6.98 -2.76 16.94
C HIS A 72 5.53 -3.23 16.92
N PHE A 73 5.16 -4.15 16.01
CA PHE A 73 3.82 -4.69 15.95
C PHE A 73 3.49 -5.62 17.12
N SER A 74 4.49 -6.12 17.88
CA SER A 74 4.22 -6.92 19.09
C SER A 74 3.79 -6.07 20.29
N TYR A 75 4.01 -4.76 20.26
CA TYR A 75 3.62 -3.85 21.35
C TYR A 75 2.18 -3.33 21.22
N ILE A 76 1.54 -3.59 20.08
CA ILE A 76 0.15 -3.24 19.85
C ILE A 76 -0.66 -4.53 19.74
N ILE A 77 -1.90 -4.53 20.24
CA ILE A 77 -2.90 -5.52 19.84
C ILE A 77 -3.58 -4.95 18.61
N PRO A 78 -3.24 -5.37 17.38
CA PRO A 78 -4.10 -5.08 16.26
C PRO A 78 -5.40 -5.85 16.50
N CYS A 79 -6.42 -5.17 17.05
CA CYS A 79 -7.68 -5.77 17.51
C CYS A 79 -8.18 -6.86 16.55
N GLY A 80 -8.23 -8.12 17.02
CA GLY A 80 -8.94 -9.24 16.38
C GLY A 80 -8.12 -10.16 15.48
N ILE A 81 -6.82 -9.94 15.28
CA ILE A 81 -6.02 -10.69 14.32
C ILE A 81 -5.31 -11.89 14.99
N THR A 82 -6.06 -12.89 15.45
CA THR A 82 -5.46 -14.19 15.81
C THR A 82 -5.06 -14.95 14.56
N GLY A 83 -3.77 -15.28 14.41
CA GLY A 83 -3.25 -16.12 13.31
C GLY A 83 -2.85 -15.40 12.03
N ARG A 84 -2.87 -14.05 11.99
CA ARG A 84 -2.29 -13.29 10.87
C ARG A 84 -1.12 -12.44 11.36
N GLU A 85 -0.07 -12.39 10.56
CA GLU A 85 1.18 -11.69 10.89
C GLU A 85 1.32 -10.42 10.05
N VAL A 86 2.38 -9.67 10.30
CA VAL A 86 2.84 -8.59 9.43
C VAL A 86 4.15 -8.98 8.78
N THR A 87 4.41 -8.45 7.60
CA THR A 87 5.67 -8.60 6.89
C THR A 87 6.14 -7.27 6.30
N SER A 88 7.36 -7.27 5.77
CA SER A 88 7.97 -6.15 5.07
C SER A 88 8.63 -6.66 3.80
N LEU A 89 8.83 -5.76 2.83
CA LEU A 89 9.53 -6.09 1.60
C LEU A 89 10.96 -6.59 1.87
N GLU A 90 11.65 -6.00 2.84
CA GLU A 90 12.95 -6.47 3.31
C GLU A 90 12.91 -7.92 3.79
N LYS A 91 11.91 -8.29 4.60
CA LYS A 91 11.76 -9.66 5.12
C LYS A 91 11.46 -10.66 4.01
N GLU A 92 10.60 -10.30 3.05
CA GLU A 92 10.25 -11.19 1.93
C GLU A 92 11.36 -11.32 0.88
N ARG A 93 12.24 -10.32 0.75
CA ARG A 93 13.38 -10.33 -0.18
C ARG A 93 14.67 -10.84 0.45
N GLY A 94 14.77 -10.82 1.79
CA GLY A 94 15.99 -11.17 2.52
C GLY A 94 17.08 -10.09 2.48
N GLU A 95 16.76 -8.88 2.01
CA GLU A 95 17.70 -7.77 1.88
C GLU A 95 17.01 -6.41 2.00
N ARG A 96 17.74 -5.41 2.51
CA ARG A 96 17.23 -4.05 2.67
C ARG A 96 16.97 -3.38 1.32
N GLN A 97 15.84 -2.69 1.22
CA GLN A 97 15.39 -2.06 -0.02
C GLN A 97 15.70 -0.56 -0.06
N SER A 98 15.96 -0.03 -1.25
CA SER A 98 16.10 1.43 -1.46
C SER A 98 14.74 2.10 -1.37
N PHE A 99 14.56 2.99 -0.39
CA PHE A 99 13.31 3.74 -0.21
C PHE A 99 12.97 4.58 -1.44
N GLU A 100 13.97 5.17 -2.09
CA GLU A 100 13.80 5.97 -3.31
C GLU A 100 13.25 5.11 -4.45
N ASN A 101 13.89 3.96 -4.73
CA ASN A 101 13.46 3.08 -5.83
C ASN A 101 12.03 2.56 -5.60
N VAL A 102 11.74 2.12 -4.38
CA VAL A 102 10.42 1.63 -4.01
C VAL A 102 9.37 2.74 -4.17
N THR A 103 9.70 3.99 -3.79
CA THR A 103 8.80 5.13 -3.97
C THR A 103 8.48 5.36 -5.45
N GLN A 104 9.49 5.31 -6.32
CA GLN A 104 9.29 5.46 -7.77
C GLN A 104 8.41 4.34 -8.36
N GLU A 105 8.56 3.11 -7.88
CA GLU A 105 7.72 1.99 -8.28
C GLU A 105 6.27 2.14 -7.80
N VAL A 106 6.06 2.62 -6.57
CA VAL A 106 4.73 2.93 -6.03
C VAL A 106 4.06 4.00 -6.90
N VAL A 107 4.78 5.08 -7.23
CA VAL A 107 4.28 6.13 -8.13
C VAL A 107 3.90 5.57 -9.50
N ARG A 108 4.76 4.73 -10.10
CA ARG A 108 4.48 4.08 -11.39
C ARG A 108 3.26 3.16 -11.34
N SER A 109 3.08 2.43 -10.24
CA SER A 109 1.92 1.55 -10.08
C SER A 109 0.63 2.36 -9.86
N LEU A 110 0.70 3.44 -9.06
CA LEU A 110 -0.40 4.37 -8.83
C LEU A 110 -0.87 5.02 -10.12
N THR A 111 0.03 5.59 -10.92
CA THR A 111 -0.33 6.25 -12.19
C THR A 111 -1.03 5.30 -13.14
N ARG A 112 -0.57 4.05 -13.18
CA ARG A 112 -1.15 3.03 -14.05
C ARG A 112 -2.52 2.56 -13.60
N VAL A 113 -2.74 2.36 -12.30
CA VAL A 113 -4.03 1.90 -11.78
C VAL A 113 -5.09 3.00 -11.81
N PHE A 114 -4.72 4.23 -11.46
CA PHE A 114 -5.65 5.36 -11.47
C PHE A 114 -5.77 6.04 -12.84
N ASP A 115 -4.98 5.63 -13.83
CA ASP A 115 -4.89 6.24 -15.16
C ASP A 115 -4.72 7.77 -15.04
N MET A 116 -3.63 8.14 -14.34
CA MET A 116 -3.27 9.49 -13.94
C MET A 116 -1.83 9.82 -14.37
N ASN A 117 -1.59 11.09 -14.70
CA ASN A 117 -0.25 11.62 -14.92
C ASN A 117 0.30 12.23 -13.63
N VAL A 118 1.57 11.94 -13.32
CA VAL A 118 2.28 12.64 -12.23
C VAL A 118 2.76 13.97 -12.76
N THR A 119 2.47 15.02 -12.01
CA THR A 119 3.04 16.35 -12.21
C THR A 119 3.85 16.71 -10.98
N GLU A 120 5.07 17.19 -11.17
CA GLU A 120 5.83 17.81 -10.08
C GLU A 120 5.08 19.06 -9.61
N ARG A 121 4.87 19.19 -8.30
CA ARG A 121 4.46 20.49 -7.76
C ARG A 121 5.67 21.43 -7.89
N ARG A 122 5.49 22.54 -8.61
CA ARG A 122 6.40 23.68 -8.46
C ARG A 122 6.32 24.15 -7.01
N ASN A 123 7.45 24.21 -6.32
CA ASN A 123 7.54 24.87 -5.04
C ASN A 123 7.37 26.38 -5.27
N GLU A 124 6.15 26.90 -5.06
CA GLU A 124 5.91 28.34 -4.95
C GLU A 124 6.19 28.80 -3.52
N HIS A 125 7.41 28.63 -3.02
CA HIS A 125 7.88 29.31 -1.81
C HIS A 125 9.33 29.74 -2.07
N GLY A 126 9.47 31.01 -2.45
CA GLY A 126 10.71 31.78 -2.29
C GLY A 126 10.82 32.34 -0.88
#